data_AF-A0A957UJI1-F1
#
_entry.id   AF-A0A957UJI1-F1
#
_cell.length_a   1.000
_cell.length_b   1.000
_cell.length_c   1.000
_cell.angle_alpha   90.00
_cell.angle_beta   90.00
_cell.angle_gamma   90.00
#
_symmetry.space_group_name_H-M   'P 1'
#
loop_
_entity.id
_entity.type
_entity.pdbx_description
1 polymer ?
#
loop_
_entity_poly.entity_id
_entity_poly.type
_entity_poly.pdbx_seq_one_letter_code
_entity_poly.pdbx_strand_id
1 'polypeptide(L)'
;DPAFAQLQSWLREASMVVDALLGTGANRPIAEQLAELLHHVRTVQTEYKLPCVAVDCPSGLNCDTGALDPHTLFAEQTVTFAYGKWGHYQFPGAEACGQITVADIGIPASVTTASQTFVLNEQWLRPQLPQRSNNSHKGSFGKVMAVVGCMNYAGAAYLSCAAAGRVGAGLVTGAIPQPVWAPTASKLTEATWLPLPATDTGHFDATAAYPVGEALAGYKALLVGCGLGQTDSTGQFLHQLLGHLGLPPTV
;
A
#
# COMPACT_ATOMS: atom_id res chain seq x y z
N ASP A 1 -21.95 -27.29 -28.97
CA ASP A 1 -22.50 -27.92 -27.75
C ASP A 1 -23.58 -27.01 -27.14
N PRO A 2 -24.80 -26.96 -27.71
CA PRO A 2 -25.82 -25.98 -27.31
C PRO A 2 -26.34 -26.15 -25.87
N ALA A 3 -26.18 -27.34 -25.30
CA ALA A 3 -26.59 -27.67 -23.93
C ALA A 3 -25.40 -27.79 -22.96
N PHE A 4 -24.18 -27.41 -23.41
CA PHE A 4 -22.94 -27.49 -22.64
C PHE A 4 -22.62 -28.90 -22.08
N ALA A 5 -23.14 -29.97 -22.68
CA ALA A 5 -22.96 -31.34 -22.18
C ALA A 5 -21.50 -31.80 -22.31
N GLN A 6 -20.85 -31.45 -23.42
CA GLN A 6 -19.44 -31.73 -23.64
C GLN A 6 -18.56 -30.90 -22.69
N LEU A 7 -18.88 -29.60 -22.52
CA LEU A 7 -18.18 -28.74 -21.56
C LEU A 7 -18.26 -29.31 -20.13
N GLN A 8 -19.45 -29.72 -19.68
CA GLN A 8 -19.63 -30.30 -18.35
C GLN A 8 -18.85 -31.60 -18.18
N SER A 9 -18.75 -32.43 -19.21
CA SER A 9 -17.91 -33.63 -19.18
C SER A 9 -16.44 -33.26 -19.01
N TRP A 10 -15.93 -32.31 -19.80
CA TRP A 10 -14.54 -31.86 -19.70
C TRP A 10 -14.22 -31.24 -18.34
N LEU A 11 -15.11 -30.40 -17.79
CA LEU A 11 -14.90 -29.78 -16.49
C LEU A 11 -14.78 -30.78 -15.33
N ARG A 12 -15.42 -31.95 -15.43
CA ARG A 12 -15.33 -33.02 -14.42
C ARG A 12 -14.00 -33.78 -14.47
N GLU A 13 -13.37 -33.84 -15.64
CA GLU A 13 -12.14 -34.59 -15.87
C GLU A 13 -10.89 -33.68 -15.87
N ALA A 14 -11.08 -32.38 -16.09
CA ALA A 14 -10.02 -31.40 -16.12
C ALA A 14 -9.36 -31.25 -14.75
N SER A 15 -8.05 -31.06 -14.76
CA SER A 15 -7.28 -30.68 -13.57
C SER A 15 -7.05 -29.17 -13.46
N MET A 16 -7.35 -28.41 -14.52
CA MET A 16 -7.20 -26.96 -14.59
C MET A 16 -8.02 -26.39 -15.74
N VAL A 17 -8.45 -25.13 -15.61
CA VAL A 17 -9.03 -24.32 -16.69
C VAL A 17 -8.03 -23.27 -17.13
N VAL A 18 -7.92 -23.07 -18.44
CA VAL A 18 -7.20 -21.94 -19.03
C VAL A 18 -8.23 -20.96 -19.58
N ASP A 19 -8.35 -19.81 -18.93
CA ASP A 19 -9.21 -18.73 -19.37
C ASP A 19 -8.48 -17.86 -20.40
N ALA A 20 -8.86 -18.02 -21.66
CA ALA A 20 -8.36 -17.24 -22.79
C ALA A 20 -9.52 -16.70 -23.65
N LEU A 21 -10.68 -16.46 -23.03
CA LEU A 21 -11.90 -16.09 -23.76
C LEU A 21 -11.94 -14.60 -24.11
N LEU A 22 -11.62 -13.72 -23.14
CA LEU A 22 -11.64 -12.28 -23.29
C LEU A 22 -10.35 -11.64 -22.74
N GLY A 23 -9.80 -10.68 -23.47
CA GLY A 23 -8.65 -9.87 -23.08
C GLY A 23 -9.01 -8.40 -22.87
N THR A 24 -8.03 -7.51 -23.04
CA THR A 24 -8.18 -6.04 -22.87
C THR A 24 -9.23 -5.35 -23.76
N GLY A 25 -9.75 -6.03 -24.79
CA GLY A 25 -10.76 -5.49 -25.71
C GLY A 25 -12.22 -5.61 -25.23
N ALA A 26 -12.47 -6.28 -24.11
CA ALA A 26 -13.82 -6.57 -23.64
C ALA A 26 -14.35 -5.51 -22.65
N ASN A 27 -14.87 -4.41 -23.19
CA ASN A 27 -15.55 -3.36 -22.40
C ASN A 27 -17.08 -3.52 -22.35
N ARG A 28 -17.62 -4.62 -22.89
CA ARG A 28 -19.07 -4.88 -22.94
C ARG A 28 -19.46 -5.90 -21.88
N PRO A 29 -20.64 -5.76 -21.24
CA PRO A 29 -21.17 -6.77 -20.34
C PRO A 29 -21.21 -8.13 -21.01
N ILE A 30 -20.84 -9.17 -20.26
CA ILE A 30 -20.89 -10.55 -20.75
C ILE A 30 -22.35 -10.98 -20.78
N ALA A 31 -22.79 -11.53 -21.90
CA ALA A 31 -24.18 -11.91 -22.12
C ALA A 31 -24.31 -13.26 -22.83
N GLU A 32 -25.54 -13.76 -22.84
CA GLU A 32 -25.98 -14.92 -23.64
C GLU A 32 -25.11 -16.16 -23.39
N GLN A 33 -24.72 -16.85 -24.46
CA GLN A 33 -24.01 -18.12 -24.41
C GLN A 33 -22.68 -18.03 -23.64
N LEU A 34 -22.00 -16.87 -23.66
CA LEU A 34 -20.76 -16.69 -22.91
C LEU A 34 -21.02 -16.59 -21.40
N ALA A 35 -22.09 -15.90 -20.99
CA ALA A 35 -22.47 -15.82 -19.59
C ALA A 35 -22.81 -17.21 -19.01
N GLU A 36 -23.52 -18.04 -19.78
CA GLU A 36 -23.85 -19.43 -19.41
C GLU A 36 -22.60 -20.32 -19.33
N LEU A 37 -21.68 -20.20 -20.31
CA LEU A 37 -20.41 -20.93 -20.30
C LEU A 37 -19.60 -20.62 -19.05
N LEU A 38 -19.40 -19.34 -18.75
CA LEU A 38 -18.64 -18.91 -17.58
C LEU A 38 -19.32 -19.31 -16.27
N HIS A 39 -20.65 -19.32 -16.24
CA HIS A 39 -21.41 -19.82 -15.09
C HIS A 39 -21.13 -21.31 -14.81
N HIS A 40 -21.09 -22.16 -15.85
CA HIS A 40 -20.72 -23.57 -15.70
C HIS A 40 -19.29 -23.73 -15.15
N VAL A 41 -18.33 -22.98 -15.70
CA VAL A 41 -16.93 -23.01 -15.24
C VAL A 41 -16.83 -22.56 -13.78
N ARG A 42 -17.44 -21.43 -13.42
CA ARG A 42 -17.41 -20.88 -12.06
C ARG A 42 -18.05 -21.79 -11.02
N THR A 43 -19.12 -22.48 -11.39
CA THR A 43 -19.78 -23.45 -10.52
C THR A 43 -18.82 -24.57 -10.14
N VAL A 44 -18.15 -25.17 -11.13
CA VAL A 44 -17.17 -26.24 -10.90
C VAL A 44 -15.94 -25.72 -10.16
N GLN A 45 -15.44 -24.54 -10.51
CA GLN A 45 -14.34 -23.89 -9.79
C GLN A 45 -14.64 -23.71 -8.30
N THR A 46 -15.87 -23.30 -7.97
CA THR A 46 -16.25 -23.05 -6.58
C THR A 46 -16.42 -24.34 -5.78
N GLU A 47 -17.10 -25.33 -6.38
CA GLU A 47 -17.45 -26.61 -5.77
C GLU A 47 -16.25 -27.54 -5.62
N TYR A 48 -15.42 -27.66 -6.66
CA TYR A 48 -14.31 -28.63 -6.72
C TYR A 48 -12.93 -27.99 -6.56
N LYS A 49 -12.85 -26.66 -6.38
CA LYS A 49 -11.58 -25.91 -6.32
C LYS A 49 -10.71 -26.15 -7.54
N LEU A 50 -11.33 -26.21 -8.72
CA LEU A 50 -10.62 -26.40 -9.99
C LEU A 50 -9.77 -25.15 -10.29
N PRO A 51 -8.43 -25.27 -10.38
CA PRO A 51 -7.55 -24.14 -10.65
C PRO A 51 -7.87 -23.47 -11.99
N CYS A 52 -7.75 -22.15 -12.03
CA CYS A 52 -7.89 -21.37 -13.25
C CYS A 52 -6.65 -20.52 -13.49
N VAL A 53 -6.13 -20.57 -14.72
CA VAL A 53 -5.06 -19.69 -15.20
C VAL A 53 -5.63 -18.78 -16.28
N ALA A 54 -5.58 -17.47 -16.07
CA ALA A 54 -6.02 -16.50 -17.05
C ALA A 54 -4.88 -16.07 -17.99
N VAL A 55 -5.22 -15.92 -19.25
CA VAL A 55 -4.35 -15.44 -20.33
C VAL A 55 -4.68 -13.98 -20.61
N ASP A 56 -3.68 -13.13 -20.50
CA ASP A 56 -3.76 -11.67 -20.50
C ASP A 56 -4.47 -11.06 -19.29
N CYS A 57 -5.73 -11.40 -19.07
CA CYS A 57 -6.55 -11.01 -17.92
C CYS A 57 -7.70 -12.02 -17.71
N PRO A 58 -8.26 -12.14 -16.49
CA PRO A 58 -9.49 -12.89 -16.29
C PRO A 58 -10.64 -12.36 -17.15
N SER A 59 -11.35 -13.24 -17.84
CA SER A 59 -12.49 -12.87 -18.68
C SER A 59 -13.57 -12.21 -17.85
N GLY A 60 -13.92 -10.98 -18.19
CA GLY A 60 -14.86 -10.13 -17.42
C GLY A 60 -14.17 -9.05 -16.58
N LEU A 61 -12.84 -9.05 -16.51
CA LEU A 61 -12.09 -7.96 -15.91
C LEU A 61 -11.97 -6.78 -16.87
N ASN A 62 -12.35 -5.59 -16.41
CA ASN A 62 -11.98 -4.34 -17.05
C ASN A 62 -10.52 -3.97 -16.67
N CYS A 63 -9.62 -4.12 -17.64
CA CYS A 63 -8.17 -3.89 -17.48
C CYS A 63 -7.79 -2.44 -17.18
N ASP A 64 -8.66 -1.47 -17.41
CA ASP A 64 -8.38 -0.04 -17.19
C ASP A 64 -8.84 0.45 -15.81
N THR A 65 -9.77 -0.27 -15.16
CA THR A 65 -10.40 0.20 -13.91
C THR A 65 -10.31 -0.80 -12.77
N GLY A 66 -10.18 -2.10 -13.05
CA GLY A 66 -10.29 -3.15 -12.05
C GLY A 66 -11.72 -3.59 -11.76
N ALA A 67 -12.72 -3.04 -12.46
CA ALA A 67 -14.11 -3.47 -12.33
C ALA A 67 -14.31 -4.88 -12.89
N LEU A 68 -15.19 -5.65 -12.25
CA LEU A 68 -15.52 -7.02 -12.64
C LEU A 68 -16.94 -7.10 -13.17
N ASP A 69 -17.11 -7.79 -14.30
CA ASP A 69 -18.40 -8.31 -14.72
C ASP A 69 -18.89 -9.38 -13.71
N PRO A 70 -20.20 -9.51 -13.43
CA PRO A 70 -20.73 -10.55 -12.55
C PRO A 70 -20.32 -11.98 -12.93
N HIS A 71 -20.01 -12.23 -14.20
CA HIS A 71 -19.58 -13.52 -14.73
C HIS A 71 -18.05 -13.74 -14.71
N THR A 72 -17.28 -12.80 -14.15
CA THR A 72 -15.81 -12.91 -14.14
C THR A 72 -15.33 -14.17 -13.45
N LEU A 73 -14.39 -14.87 -14.09
CA LEU A 73 -13.66 -15.98 -13.47
C LEU A 73 -12.56 -15.44 -12.56
N PHE A 74 -12.29 -16.15 -11.47
CA PHE A 74 -11.19 -15.80 -10.57
C PHE A 74 -10.03 -16.75 -10.88
N ALA A 75 -8.90 -16.21 -11.29
CA ALA A 75 -7.71 -16.98 -11.59
C ALA A 75 -6.83 -17.12 -10.34
N GLU A 76 -6.17 -18.28 -10.22
CA GLU A 76 -5.07 -18.44 -9.27
C GLU A 76 -3.80 -17.77 -9.79
N GLN A 77 -3.64 -17.74 -11.12
CA GLN A 77 -2.54 -17.08 -11.80
C GLN A 77 -3.04 -16.41 -13.08
N THR A 78 -2.57 -15.19 -13.34
CA THR A 78 -2.77 -14.49 -14.61
C THR A 78 -1.43 -14.28 -15.30
N VAL A 79 -1.29 -14.79 -16.52
CA VAL A 79 -0.12 -14.54 -17.38
C VAL A 79 -0.47 -13.43 -18.35
N THR A 80 0.07 -12.24 -18.11
CA THR A 80 -0.18 -11.07 -18.94
C THR A 80 1.02 -10.70 -19.79
N PHE A 81 0.80 -9.99 -20.89
CA PHE A 81 1.85 -9.77 -21.89
C PHE A 81 2.40 -8.35 -21.88
N ALA A 82 3.73 -8.26 -21.99
CA ALA A 82 4.56 -7.04 -22.03
C ALA A 82 4.50 -6.16 -20.78
N TYR A 83 3.31 -5.81 -20.32
CA TYR A 83 3.09 -4.98 -19.14
C TYR A 83 1.87 -5.47 -18.37
N GLY A 84 1.92 -5.26 -17.04
CA GLY A 84 0.74 -5.33 -16.21
C GLY A 84 -0.25 -4.22 -16.56
N LYS A 85 -1.55 -4.54 -16.51
CA LYS A 85 -2.63 -3.59 -16.75
C LYS A 85 -3.09 -2.99 -15.41
N TRP A 86 -3.67 -1.79 -15.43
CA TRP A 86 -4.08 -1.09 -14.21
C TRP A 86 -5.06 -1.91 -13.36
N GLY A 87 -6.06 -2.50 -14.02
CA GLY A 87 -7.07 -3.35 -13.40
C GLY A 87 -6.53 -4.62 -12.75
N HIS A 88 -5.32 -5.05 -13.09
CA HIS A 88 -4.66 -6.17 -12.38
C HIS A 88 -4.24 -5.82 -10.97
N TYR A 89 -4.07 -4.53 -10.66
CA TYR A 89 -3.57 -4.06 -9.37
C TYR A 89 -4.61 -3.23 -8.60
N GLN A 90 -5.81 -3.06 -9.16
CA GLN A 90 -6.93 -2.40 -8.50
C GLN A 90 -7.94 -3.42 -8.03
N PHE A 91 -8.39 -3.29 -6.78
CA PHE A 91 -9.50 -4.09 -6.29
C PHE A 91 -10.83 -3.61 -6.88
N PRO A 92 -11.75 -4.53 -7.22
CA PRO A 92 -11.68 -5.98 -6.99
C PRO A 92 -10.88 -6.79 -8.02
N GLY A 93 -10.48 -6.23 -9.16
CA GLY A 93 -9.74 -6.91 -10.23
C GLY A 93 -8.47 -7.64 -9.79
N ALA A 94 -7.70 -7.06 -8.86
CA ALA A 94 -6.51 -7.68 -8.29
C ALA A 94 -6.79 -9.02 -7.60
N GLU A 95 -7.97 -9.15 -6.97
CA GLU A 95 -8.40 -10.41 -6.34
C GLU A 95 -8.70 -11.48 -7.39
N ALA A 96 -9.34 -11.08 -8.51
CA ALA A 96 -9.66 -12.00 -9.60
C ALA A 96 -8.41 -12.44 -10.40
N CYS A 97 -7.32 -11.69 -10.37
CA CYS A 97 -6.10 -12.01 -11.12
C CYS A 97 -5.21 -13.06 -10.45
N GLY A 98 -5.31 -13.23 -9.12
CA GLY A 98 -4.38 -14.07 -8.36
C GLY A 98 -2.93 -13.61 -8.53
N GLN A 99 -2.01 -14.58 -8.69
CA GLN A 99 -0.60 -14.26 -8.96
C GLN A 99 -0.41 -13.76 -10.40
N ILE A 100 0.11 -12.54 -10.56
CA ILE A 100 0.35 -11.97 -11.90
C ILE A 100 1.78 -12.27 -12.35
N THR A 101 1.91 -12.83 -13.54
CA THR A 101 3.18 -12.99 -14.27
C THR A 101 3.14 -12.12 -15.51
N VAL A 102 4.09 -11.18 -15.65
CA VAL A 102 4.24 -10.39 -16.87
C VAL A 102 5.24 -11.08 -17.78
N ALA A 103 4.76 -11.69 -18.86
CA ALA A 103 5.57 -12.36 -19.87
C ALA A 103 6.15 -11.34 -20.86
N ASP A 104 7.47 -11.39 -21.04
CA ASP A 104 8.15 -10.69 -22.13
C ASP A 104 7.82 -11.37 -23.46
N ILE A 105 7.22 -10.61 -24.36
CA ILE A 105 6.84 -11.06 -25.71
C ILE A 105 7.64 -10.34 -26.81
N GLY A 106 8.76 -9.71 -26.44
CA GLY A 106 9.69 -9.09 -27.38
C GLY A 106 9.28 -7.70 -27.87
N ILE A 107 8.42 -6.97 -27.14
CA ILE A 107 8.09 -5.59 -27.50
C ILE A 107 9.33 -4.71 -27.25
N PRO A 108 9.87 -4.03 -28.27
CA PRO A 108 11.03 -3.16 -28.09
C PRO A 108 10.70 -1.99 -27.17
N ALA A 109 11.62 -1.65 -26.27
CA ALA A 109 11.46 -0.51 -25.35
C ALA A 109 11.22 0.84 -26.06
N SER A 110 11.65 0.97 -27.33
CA SER A 110 11.41 2.16 -28.15
C SER A 110 9.95 2.38 -28.54
N VAL A 111 9.13 1.32 -28.51
CA VAL A 111 7.69 1.40 -28.86
C VAL A 111 6.88 1.92 -27.67
N THR A 112 7.44 1.85 -26.47
CA THR A 112 6.74 2.26 -25.25
C THR A 112 7.08 3.69 -24.88
N THR A 113 6.04 4.49 -24.62
CA THR A 113 6.19 5.77 -23.94
C THR A 113 6.60 5.51 -22.50
N ALA A 114 7.40 6.42 -21.93
CA ALA A 114 7.77 6.35 -20.52
C ALA A 114 6.51 6.47 -19.65
N SER A 115 5.98 5.33 -19.19
CA SER A 115 4.91 5.32 -18.20
C SER A 115 5.44 5.92 -16.91
N GLN A 116 4.70 6.88 -16.34
CA GLN A 116 5.00 7.42 -15.01
C GLN A 116 4.55 6.47 -13.89
N THR A 117 3.83 5.41 -14.25
CA THR A 117 3.27 4.42 -13.34
C THR A 117 3.99 3.09 -13.49
N PHE A 118 4.39 2.50 -12.38
CA PHE A 118 5.05 1.21 -12.31
C PHE A 118 4.69 0.50 -11.00
N VAL A 119 4.82 -0.82 -11.00
CA VAL A 119 4.67 -1.64 -9.80
C VAL A 119 6.00 -1.66 -9.05
N LEU A 120 5.98 -1.36 -7.76
CA LEU A 120 7.15 -1.50 -6.91
C LEU A 120 7.53 -2.97 -6.81
N ASN A 121 8.78 -3.28 -7.15
CA ASN A 121 9.36 -4.61 -7.01
C ASN A 121 10.76 -4.51 -6.39
N GLU A 122 11.32 -5.66 -6.03
CA GLU A 122 12.64 -5.72 -5.39
C GLU A 122 13.74 -5.09 -6.26
N GLN A 123 13.72 -5.33 -7.57
CA GLN A 123 14.71 -4.80 -8.50
C GLN A 123 14.71 -3.27 -8.52
N TRP A 124 13.54 -2.65 -8.45
CA TRP A 124 13.40 -1.20 -8.39
C TRP A 124 13.79 -0.66 -7.00
N LEU A 125 13.38 -1.33 -5.92
CA LEU A 125 13.59 -0.88 -4.53
C LEU A 125 15.05 -0.97 -4.08
N ARG A 126 15.76 -2.04 -4.45
CA ARG A 126 17.13 -2.32 -3.99
C ARG A 126 18.12 -1.17 -4.22
N PRO A 127 18.21 -0.54 -5.40
CA PRO A 127 19.11 0.60 -5.62
C PRO A 127 18.67 1.89 -4.91
N GLN A 128 17.42 1.98 -4.44
CA GLN A 128 16.91 3.15 -3.72
C GLN A 128 17.28 3.14 -2.22
N LEU A 129 17.70 1.99 -1.70
CA LEU A 129 18.11 1.88 -0.29
C LEU A 129 19.42 2.64 -0.03
N PRO A 130 19.51 3.41 1.07
CA PRO A 130 20.70 4.20 1.36
C PRO A 130 21.90 3.32 1.71
N GLN A 131 23.09 3.71 1.26
CA GLN A 131 24.33 3.04 1.64
C GLN A 131 24.66 3.26 3.13
N ARG A 132 25.25 2.23 3.75
CA ARG A 132 25.68 2.23 5.15
C ARG A 132 27.20 2.03 5.23
N SER A 133 27.95 3.13 5.13
CA SER A 133 29.42 3.08 5.27
C SER A 133 29.83 2.67 6.68
N ASN A 134 30.87 1.82 6.79
CA ASN A 134 31.44 1.43 8.09
C ASN A 134 32.02 2.63 8.86
N ASN A 135 32.51 3.65 8.16
CA ASN A 135 32.98 4.89 8.77
C ASN A 135 31.83 5.90 8.87
N SER A 136 30.85 5.61 9.72
CA SER A 136 29.67 6.46 9.93
C SER A 136 29.34 6.64 11.41
N HIS A 137 28.51 7.63 11.72
CA HIS A 137 27.99 7.89 13.06
C HIS A 137 26.50 8.20 12.98
N LYS A 138 25.81 8.32 14.12
CA LYS A 138 24.36 8.62 14.16
C LYS A 138 23.93 9.81 13.27
N GLY A 139 24.72 10.88 13.19
CA GLY A 139 24.42 12.02 12.30
C GLY A 139 24.44 11.71 10.79
N SER A 140 25.14 10.67 10.36
CA SER A 140 25.31 10.30 8.94
C SER A 140 23.99 9.87 8.30
N PHE A 141 23.08 9.33 9.11
CA PHE A 141 21.79 8.76 8.65
C PHE A 141 20.59 9.65 8.97
N GLY A 142 20.84 10.94 9.25
CA GLY A 142 19.80 11.93 9.50
C GLY A 142 19.12 11.77 10.86
N LYS A 143 18.36 12.81 11.22
CA LYS A 143 17.53 12.86 12.42
C LYS A 143 16.07 13.00 12.00
N VAL A 144 15.18 12.25 12.63
CA VAL A 144 13.73 12.28 12.38
C VAL A 144 13.03 12.73 13.65
N MET A 145 12.12 13.70 13.51
CA MET A 145 11.19 14.06 14.57
C MET A 145 9.82 13.50 14.22
N ALA A 146 9.15 12.87 15.18
CA ALA A 146 7.79 12.36 15.02
C ALA A 146 6.87 13.08 16.01
N VAL A 147 5.96 13.91 15.48
CA VAL A 147 4.88 14.56 16.22
C VAL A 147 3.66 13.64 16.15
N VAL A 148 3.48 12.84 17.20
CA VAL A 148 2.59 11.66 17.17
C VAL A 148 1.99 11.36 18.55
N GLY A 149 0.85 10.66 18.55
CA GLY A 149 0.20 10.12 19.73
C GLY A 149 -0.59 11.14 20.57
N CYS A 150 -1.47 10.63 21.40
CA CYS A 150 -2.17 11.37 22.45
C CYS A 150 -2.51 10.38 23.58
N MET A 151 -3.20 10.84 24.63
CA MET A 151 -3.60 10.00 25.76
C MET A 151 -4.24 8.67 25.33
N ASN A 152 -5.08 8.69 24.31
CA ASN A 152 -5.79 7.51 23.81
C ASN A 152 -4.97 6.67 22.82
N TYR A 153 -3.90 7.24 22.25
CA TYR A 153 -3.16 6.66 21.12
C TYR A 153 -1.64 6.60 21.37
N ALA A 154 -1.22 6.28 22.59
CA ALA A 154 0.20 6.08 22.93
C ALA A 154 0.90 5.03 22.02
N GLY A 155 0.16 4.02 21.54
CA GLY A 155 0.67 3.04 20.59
C GLY A 155 1.11 3.64 19.26
N ALA A 156 0.45 4.70 18.78
CA ALA A 156 0.83 5.39 17.56
C ALA A 156 2.20 6.07 17.71
N ALA A 157 2.48 6.66 18.88
CA ALA A 157 3.79 7.23 19.18
C ALA A 157 4.89 6.17 19.17
N TYR A 158 4.66 5.05 19.85
CA TYR A 158 5.60 3.92 19.87
C TYR A 158 5.88 3.38 18.47
N LEU A 159 4.84 3.01 17.70
CA LEU A 159 4.99 2.38 16.39
C LEU A 159 5.71 3.29 15.40
N SER A 160 5.36 4.57 15.38
CA SER A 160 5.97 5.56 14.48
C SER A 160 7.46 5.75 14.76
N CYS A 161 7.83 5.96 16.03
CA CYS A 161 9.22 6.15 16.42
C CYS A 161 10.04 4.87 16.21
N ALA A 162 9.49 3.71 16.57
CA ALA A 162 10.15 2.43 16.38
C ALA A 162 10.36 2.10 14.89
N ALA A 163 9.40 2.42 14.03
CA ALA A 163 9.53 2.24 12.58
C ALA A 163 10.67 3.08 12.00
N ALA A 164 10.77 4.37 12.39
CA ALA A 164 11.87 5.24 11.98
C ALA A 164 13.24 4.69 12.39
N GLY A 165 13.35 4.16 13.62
CA GLY A 165 14.56 3.50 14.09
C GLY A 165 14.89 2.23 13.30
N ARG A 166 13.88 1.38 13.01
CA ARG A 166 14.06 0.11 12.27
C ARG A 166 14.51 0.30 10.82
N VAL A 167 14.04 1.34 10.14
CA VAL A 167 14.53 1.68 8.79
C VAL A 167 15.91 2.37 8.83
N GLY A 168 16.44 2.59 10.03
CA GLY A 168 17.81 3.02 10.31
C GLY A 168 18.00 4.53 10.30
N ALA A 169 16.99 5.32 10.71
CA ALA A 169 17.22 6.71 11.06
C ALA A 169 18.32 6.80 12.13
N GLY A 170 19.23 7.77 11.99
CA GLY A 170 20.36 7.87 12.89
C GLY A 170 20.00 8.37 14.30
N LEU A 171 19.00 9.23 14.40
CA LEU A 171 18.37 9.64 15.65
C LEU A 171 16.86 9.80 15.43
N VAL A 172 16.07 9.31 16.38
CA VAL A 172 14.62 9.46 16.38
C VAL A 172 14.21 10.22 17.64
N THR A 173 13.45 11.29 17.45
CA THR A 173 12.84 12.04 18.56
C THR A 173 11.33 12.00 18.45
N GLY A 174 10.66 11.42 19.44
CA GLY A 174 9.22 11.53 19.60
C GLY A 174 8.85 12.83 20.29
N ALA A 175 8.18 13.74 19.58
CA ALA A 175 7.59 14.95 20.11
C ALA A 175 6.12 14.67 20.42
N ILE A 176 5.81 14.41 21.70
CA ILE A 176 4.55 13.78 22.12
C ILE A 176 3.94 14.52 23.30
N PRO A 177 2.60 14.52 23.50
CA PRO A 177 1.99 15.16 24.66
C PRO A 177 2.53 14.56 25.96
N GLN A 178 2.83 15.40 26.94
CA GLN A 178 3.53 14.97 28.17
C GLN A 178 2.90 13.74 28.88
N PRO A 179 1.57 13.57 28.96
CA PRO A 179 0.96 12.36 29.54
C PRO A 179 1.33 11.04 28.81
N VAL A 180 1.72 11.12 27.53
CA VAL A 180 2.05 9.98 26.66
C VAL A 180 3.52 9.55 26.83
N TRP A 181 4.36 10.42 27.40
CA TRP A 181 5.80 10.21 27.47
C TRP A 181 6.21 8.98 28.27
N ALA A 182 5.80 8.90 29.54
CA ALA A 182 6.17 7.78 30.41
C ALA A 182 5.78 6.40 29.84
N PRO A 183 4.51 6.15 29.42
CA PRO A 183 4.15 4.84 28.90
C PRO A 183 4.89 4.49 27.59
N THR A 184 5.18 5.48 26.74
CA THR A 184 5.88 5.23 25.47
C THR A 184 7.39 5.00 25.69
N ALA A 185 8.05 5.84 26.48
CA ALA A 185 9.47 5.74 26.79
C ALA A 185 9.83 4.45 27.54
N SER A 186 8.87 3.89 28.31
CA SER A 186 9.04 2.59 28.97
C SER A 186 9.17 1.40 27.99
N LYS A 187 8.66 1.55 26.76
CA LYS A 187 8.65 0.50 25.72
C LYS A 187 9.69 0.70 24.62
N LEU A 188 10.13 1.94 24.41
CA LEU A 188 11.12 2.30 23.38
C LEU A 188 12.19 3.19 24.02
N THR A 189 13.31 2.58 24.38
CA THR A 189 14.38 3.21 25.16
C THR A 189 15.42 3.90 24.28
N GLU A 190 15.50 3.53 23.00
CA GLU A 190 16.48 4.04 22.04
C GLU A 190 16.10 5.41 21.47
N ALA A 191 14.80 5.74 21.45
CA ALA A 191 14.31 7.04 20.99
C ALA A 191 14.54 8.12 22.05
N THR A 192 14.81 9.34 21.60
CA THR A 192 14.76 10.53 22.45
C THR A 192 13.35 11.11 22.46
N TRP A 193 13.00 11.86 23.50
CA TRP A 193 11.64 12.37 23.69
C TRP A 193 11.65 13.87 23.91
N LEU A 194 10.72 14.56 23.27
CA LEU A 194 10.34 15.94 23.53
C LEU A 194 8.91 15.90 24.08
N PRO A 195 8.73 15.84 25.42
CA PRO A 195 7.41 15.98 26.02
C PRO A 195 6.87 17.38 25.75
N LEU A 196 5.65 17.46 25.22
CA LEU A 196 5.02 18.70 24.79
C LEU A 196 3.86 19.11 25.70
N PRO A 197 3.53 20.41 25.75
CA PRO A 197 2.30 20.91 26.36
C PRO A 197 1.08 20.10 25.89
N ALA A 198 0.25 19.72 26.85
CA ALA A 198 -0.92 18.90 26.62
C ALA A 198 -2.15 19.51 27.29
N THR A 199 -3.31 19.30 26.69
CA THR A 199 -4.59 19.62 27.32
C THR A 199 -4.86 18.67 28.50
N ASP A 200 -5.86 18.99 29.33
CA ASP A 200 -6.29 18.12 30.45
C ASP A 200 -6.74 16.72 29.99
N THR A 201 -7.16 16.59 28.72
CA THR A 201 -7.52 15.32 28.09
C THR A 201 -6.32 14.60 27.46
N GLY A 202 -5.12 15.11 27.66
CA GLY A 202 -3.85 14.57 27.16
C GLY A 202 -3.71 14.57 25.63
N HIS A 203 -4.32 15.54 24.96
CA HIS A 203 -4.08 15.85 23.55
C HIS A 203 -3.04 16.96 23.43
N PHE A 204 -2.58 17.26 22.21
CA PHE A 204 -1.71 18.41 21.99
C PHE A 204 -2.42 19.69 22.39
N ASP A 205 -1.73 20.53 23.17
CA ASP A 205 -2.13 21.91 23.34
C ASP A 205 -1.66 22.74 22.13
N ALA A 206 -2.42 23.76 21.74
CA ALA A 206 -2.06 24.64 20.63
C ALA A 206 -0.64 25.22 20.78
N THR A 207 -0.23 25.57 22.01
CA THR A 207 1.09 26.15 22.30
C THR A 207 2.26 25.18 22.05
N ALA A 208 1.99 23.88 21.91
CA ALA A 208 3.03 22.88 21.64
C ALA A 208 3.74 23.09 20.29
N ALA A 209 3.19 23.88 19.37
CA ALA A 209 3.82 24.17 18.08
C ALA A 209 5.15 24.93 18.26
N TYR A 210 5.24 25.80 19.26
CA TYR A 210 6.43 26.61 19.53
C TYR A 210 7.67 25.75 19.91
N PRO A 211 7.63 24.89 20.95
CA PRO A 211 8.78 24.05 21.29
C PRO A 211 9.13 23.04 20.20
N VAL A 212 8.17 22.60 19.37
CA VAL A 212 8.47 21.78 18.19
C VAL A 212 9.30 22.59 17.19
N GLY A 213 8.88 23.81 16.85
CA GLY A 213 9.60 24.69 15.94
C GLY A 213 11.03 24.99 16.39
N GLU A 214 11.22 25.31 17.68
CA GLU A 214 12.56 25.53 18.24
C GLU A 214 13.46 24.30 18.17
N ALA A 215 12.90 23.11 18.41
CA ALA A 215 13.65 21.86 18.43
C ALA A 215 13.90 21.27 17.03
N LEU A 216 13.22 21.76 15.99
CA LEU A 216 13.25 21.15 14.65
C LEU A 216 14.58 21.40 13.90
N ALA A 217 15.40 22.34 14.37
CA ALA A 217 16.68 22.66 13.75
C ALA A 217 17.58 21.43 13.61
N GLY A 218 18.01 21.14 12.38
CA GLY A 218 18.90 20.02 12.06
C GLY A 218 18.23 18.65 11.93
N TYR A 219 16.89 18.58 11.97
CA TYR A 219 16.14 17.40 11.56
C TYR A 219 16.01 17.34 10.04
N LYS A 220 16.13 16.13 9.47
CA LYS A 220 16.06 15.89 8.02
C LYS A 220 14.68 15.44 7.55
N ALA A 221 13.83 15.00 8.46
CA ALA A 221 12.45 14.65 8.18
C ALA A 221 11.58 14.87 9.41
N LEU A 222 10.31 15.15 9.16
CA LEU A 222 9.27 15.32 10.16
C LEU A 222 8.11 14.38 9.82
N LEU A 223 7.62 13.64 10.80
CA LEU A 223 6.37 12.88 10.70
C LEU A 223 5.32 13.57 11.56
N VAL A 224 4.14 13.84 11.03
CA VAL A 224 3.03 14.43 11.79
C VAL A 224 1.73 13.69 11.49
N GLY A 225 0.95 13.36 12.52
CA GLY A 225 -0.45 12.93 12.31
C GLY A 225 -0.85 11.62 12.96
N CYS A 226 0.08 10.69 13.17
CA CYS A 226 -0.26 9.38 13.71
C CYS A 226 -0.81 9.50 15.15
N GLY A 227 -2.11 9.31 15.33
CA GLY A 227 -2.74 9.27 16.64
C GLY A 227 -2.80 10.60 17.39
N LEU A 228 -2.87 11.75 16.70
CA LEU A 228 -2.96 13.06 17.38
C LEU A 228 -4.31 13.32 18.08
N GLY A 229 -5.34 12.54 17.73
CA GLY A 229 -6.74 12.87 18.02
C GLY A 229 -7.27 13.99 17.11
N GLN A 230 -8.52 14.38 17.30
CA GLN A 230 -9.23 15.37 16.46
C GLN A 230 -9.90 16.46 17.29
N THR A 231 -9.24 16.92 18.35
CA THR A 231 -9.74 18.03 19.16
C THR A 231 -9.44 19.38 18.48
N ASP A 232 -10.19 20.42 18.83
CA ASP A 232 -9.95 21.78 18.32
C ASP A 232 -8.53 22.26 18.63
N SER A 233 -8.01 21.93 19.82
CA SER A 233 -6.64 22.28 20.23
C SER A 233 -5.59 21.58 19.36
N THR A 234 -5.78 20.29 19.03
CA THR A 234 -4.92 19.58 18.07
C THR A 234 -4.98 20.23 16.69
N GLY A 235 -6.17 20.66 16.23
CA GLY A 235 -6.32 21.38 14.96
C GLY A 235 -5.54 22.71 14.95
N GLN A 236 -5.66 23.50 16.02
CA GLN A 236 -4.91 24.75 16.17
C GLN A 236 -3.40 24.52 16.24
N PHE A 237 -2.96 23.51 16.98
CA PHE A 237 -1.56 23.07 17.03
C PHE A 237 -1.03 22.76 15.61
N LEU A 238 -1.77 21.98 14.82
CA LEU A 238 -1.38 21.64 13.44
C LEU A 238 -1.32 22.87 12.54
N HIS A 239 -2.30 23.77 12.63
CA HIS A 239 -2.29 25.02 11.86
C HIS A 239 -1.05 25.87 12.18
N GLN A 240 -0.67 25.98 13.47
CA GLN A 240 0.51 26.74 13.88
C GLN A 240 1.81 26.05 13.45
N LEU A 241 1.90 24.73 13.60
CA LEU A 241 3.08 23.95 13.22
C LEU A 241 3.30 23.95 11.70
N LEU A 242 2.25 23.70 10.91
CA LEU A 242 2.34 23.66 9.45
C LEU A 242 2.44 25.06 8.83
N GLY A 243 2.03 26.10 9.55
CA GLY A 243 2.27 27.50 9.18
C GLY A 243 3.73 27.95 9.35
N HIS A 244 4.58 27.13 9.97
CA HIS A 244 5.98 27.46 10.18
C HIS A 244 6.79 27.37 8.88
N LEU A 245 7.56 28.40 8.56
CA LEU A 245 8.46 28.39 7.40
C LEU A 245 9.68 27.49 7.70
N GLY A 246 10.04 26.62 6.75
CA GLY A 246 11.28 25.83 6.82
C GLY A 246 11.16 24.46 7.48
N LEU A 247 9.96 23.85 7.50
CA LEU A 247 9.83 22.44 7.85
C LEU A 247 10.69 21.57 6.91
N PRO A 248 11.36 20.53 7.43
CA PRO A 248 11.99 19.53 6.56
C PRO A 248 10.92 18.77 5.77
N PRO A 249 11.32 17.89 4.83
CA PRO A 249 10.38 16.95 4.20
C PRO A 249 9.45 16.32 5.24
N THR A 250 8.15 16.60 5.11
CA THR A 250 7.12 16.23 6.07
C THR A 250 6.25 15.12 5.47
N VAL A 251 6.01 14.08 6.25
CA VAL A 251 5.09 12.97 5.96
C VAL A 251 3.94 12.99 6.94
#